data_AF-A0A2S0RAK7-F1
#
_entry.id   AF-A0A2S0RAK7-F1
#
_cell.length_a   1.000
_cell.length_b   1.000
_cell.length_c   1.000
_cell.angle_alpha   90.00
_cell.angle_beta   90.00
_cell.angle_gamma   90.00
#
_symmetry.space_group_name_H-M   'P 1'
#
loop_
_entity.id
_entity.type
_entity.pdbx_description
1 polymer ?
#
loop_
_entity_poly.entity_id
_entity_poly.type
_entity_poly.pdbx_seq_one_letter_code
_entity_poly.pdbx_strand_id
1 'polypeptide(L)'
;MKNTLILFLSCLAIAIAACNDDDPKTNGLSVAFATPSVNLSADATPVTIAFSAPTPAAGTVTLLIDAQGATYGTDFTTLPDADGDTVTVPFEAGVTSVNFTFNKMVDAVEGQVKHVLFTITAVSVGTVAANDAVQVNFSETASLGAALAAEVGGATQPNQVYIDLSSGAMTVVPRVSWDLGFYSGTDFRVVLNSSLKMAAKKLETTNIDEVQLPDETMIIAQGQGIATQIDSPTGVFDNDPGTHDTAIDPVSANDADNKVYLINMGSNPATTMPAIGADASGSGASRGWMKIRVLRSGSDYRVQYAAIGATTHEEVTLSKNAAYNFTFFSLVAKNTVMVEPQKVLWDLNFTTFTNLLGGTTPYYFPDFVLTNLKGGARAYMVSVSDDVTYDRFTKADVSPDLFTENQTNIGSNWRSTSVNGPNGPVSQFVLKTDRFFIIKDPAGNLYKLKFTGGSNSAGERGYPTFQYTLLQ
;
A
#
# COMPACT_ATOMS: atom_id res chain seq x y z
N MET A 1 18.73 66.01 56.94
CA MET A 1 18.01 65.74 55.67
C MET A 1 19.01 65.80 54.52
N LYS A 2 19.47 64.64 54.04
CA LYS A 2 20.26 64.52 52.80
C LYS A 2 19.68 63.31 52.08
N ASN A 3 18.91 63.59 51.03
CA ASN A 3 18.27 62.59 50.20
C ASN A 3 19.23 62.15 49.09
N THR A 4 19.31 60.84 49.01
CA THR A 4 19.98 60.01 48.02
C THR A 4 19.04 59.83 46.82
N LEU A 5 19.60 60.01 45.62
CA LEU A 5 19.40 59.18 44.41
C LEU A 5 17.97 58.96 43.86
N ILE A 6 17.78 59.17 42.55
CA ILE A 6 17.53 58.10 41.56
C ILE A 6 17.20 58.73 40.20
N LEU A 7 18.00 58.30 39.21
CA LEU A 7 17.92 58.58 37.79
C LEU A 7 16.83 57.68 37.19
N PHE A 8 15.79 58.24 36.57
CA PHE A 8 14.83 57.47 35.77
C PHE A 8 15.05 57.79 34.28
N LEU A 9 15.67 56.83 33.58
CA LEU A 9 15.80 56.82 32.13
C LEU A 9 14.60 56.03 31.57
N SER A 10 13.77 56.72 30.80
CA SER A 10 12.64 56.16 30.06
C SER A 10 13.13 55.39 28.84
N CYS A 11 13.00 54.06 28.85
CA CYS A 11 13.02 53.23 27.64
C CYS A 11 11.68 52.53 27.50
N LEU A 12 10.95 52.91 26.47
CA LEU A 12 9.68 52.36 26.04
C LEU A 12 9.93 50.95 25.47
N ALA A 13 9.54 49.92 26.20
CA ALA A 13 9.53 48.54 25.70
C ALA A 13 8.23 48.31 24.93
N ILE A 14 8.34 48.21 23.60
CA ILE A 14 7.27 47.68 22.73
C ILE A 14 7.26 46.16 22.93
N ALA A 15 6.29 45.66 23.69
CA ALA A 15 6.00 44.24 23.76
C ALA A 15 5.28 43.85 22.47
N ILE A 16 6.01 43.22 21.56
CA ILE A 16 5.42 42.49 20.44
C ILE A 16 4.94 41.16 21.04
N ALA A 17 3.66 41.08 21.40
CA ALA A 17 3.01 39.80 21.62
C ALA A 17 2.85 39.13 20.24
N ALA A 18 3.83 38.34 19.84
CA ALA A 18 3.63 37.33 18.82
C ALA A 18 2.80 36.21 19.46
N CYS A 19 1.49 36.25 19.26
CA CYS A 19 0.67 35.05 19.34
C CYS A 19 1.19 34.10 18.28
N ASN A 20 2.02 33.13 18.70
CA ASN A 20 2.04 31.86 18.01
C ASN A 20 0.65 31.25 18.24
N ASP A 21 -0.24 31.43 17.28
CA ASP A 21 -1.32 30.47 17.07
C ASP A 21 -0.65 29.17 16.61
N ASP A 22 -0.05 28.45 17.55
CA ASP A 22 0.18 27.02 17.41
C ASP A 22 -1.19 26.35 17.55
N ASP A 23 -2.02 26.52 16.51
CA ASP A 23 -3.09 25.58 16.27
C ASP A 23 -2.44 24.19 16.21
N PRO A 24 -2.94 23.20 16.97
CA PRO A 24 -2.45 21.84 16.85
C PRO A 24 -2.64 21.46 15.38
N LYS A 25 -1.53 21.21 14.68
CA LYS A 25 -1.57 20.72 13.30
C LYS A 25 -2.44 19.48 13.30
N THR A 26 -3.68 19.63 12.86
CA THR A 26 -4.59 18.51 12.67
C THR A 26 -3.90 17.56 11.72
N ASN A 27 -3.73 16.30 12.14
CA ASN A 27 -3.40 15.20 11.25
C ASN A 27 -4.24 15.35 9.98
N GLY A 28 -3.60 15.55 8.83
CA GLY A 28 -4.33 15.84 7.60
C GLY A 28 -5.25 14.67 7.27
N LEU A 29 -6.56 14.85 7.46
CA LEU A 29 -7.58 13.88 7.08
C LEU A 29 -7.50 13.66 5.57
N SER A 30 -7.45 12.41 5.13
CA SER A 30 -7.57 12.08 3.71
C SER A 30 -8.82 11.25 3.45
N VAL A 31 -9.38 11.40 2.25
CA VAL A 31 -10.59 10.70 1.81
C VAL A 31 -10.31 9.93 0.52
N ALA A 32 -10.87 8.72 0.42
CA ALA A 32 -10.75 7.84 -0.73
C ALA A 32 -11.99 6.95 -0.86
N PHE A 33 -12.20 6.35 -2.03
CA PHE A 33 -13.11 5.21 -2.08
C PHE A 33 -12.50 4.03 -1.33
N ALA A 34 -13.36 3.27 -0.66
CA ALA A 34 -12.92 2.09 0.06
C ALA A 34 -12.56 0.94 -0.91
N THR A 35 -13.13 1.00 -2.10
CA THR A 35 -13.11 -0.05 -3.13
C THR A 35 -12.78 0.59 -4.47
N PRO A 36 -11.83 0.08 -5.28
CA PRO A 36 -11.56 0.62 -6.62
C PRO A 36 -12.64 0.18 -7.62
N SER A 37 -13.41 -0.85 -7.29
CA SER A 37 -14.56 -1.29 -8.05
C SER A 37 -15.60 -1.96 -7.17
N VAL A 38 -16.83 -2.02 -7.66
CA VAL A 38 -17.97 -2.71 -7.02
C VAL A 38 -18.75 -3.45 -8.10
N ASN A 39 -18.94 -4.76 -7.95
CA ASN A 39 -19.83 -5.52 -8.82
C ASN A 39 -21.24 -5.52 -8.22
N LEU A 40 -22.24 -5.08 -9.00
CA LEU A 40 -23.62 -4.95 -8.53
C LEU A 40 -24.28 -6.32 -8.43
N SER A 41 -24.41 -6.82 -7.20
CA SER A 41 -25.17 -8.05 -6.89
C SER A 41 -26.57 -7.81 -6.33
N ALA A 42 -26.94 -6.55 -6.14
CA ALA A 42 -28.23 -6.13 -5.64
C ALA A 42 -28.69 -4.84 -6.34
N ASP A 43 -30.00 -4.62 -6.36
CA ASP A 43 -30.60 -3.42 -6.94
C ASP A 43 -30.18 -2.15 -6.22
N ALA A 44 -29.92 -2.21 -4.91
CA ALA A 44 -29.37 -1.11 -4.14
C ALA A 44 -28.05 -1.57 -3.51
N THR A 45 -26.95 -0.95 -3.93
CA THR A 45 -25.60 -1.30 -3.47
C THR A 45 -24.96 -0.09 -2.79
N PRO A 46 -24.62 -0.16 -1.49
CA PRO A 46 -23.89 0.91 -0.83
C PRO A 46 -22.44 0.93 -1.34
N VAL A 47 -21.97 2.10 -1.74
CA VAL A 47 -20.58 2.34 -2.14
C VAL A 47 -19.91 3.19 -1.06
N THR A 48 -18.86 2.66 -0.46
CA THR A 48 -18.22 3.25 0.73
C THR A 48 -17.10 4.20 0.36
N ILE A 49 -17.14 5.39 0.95
CA ILE A 49 -16.07 6.38 0.98
C ILE A 49 -15.45 6.33 2.38
N ALA A 50 -14.15 6.10 2.44
CA ALA A 50 -13.40 5.96 3.69
C ALA A 50 -12.60 7.23 3.99
N PHE A 51 -12.50 7.55 5.28
CA PHE A 51 -11.64 8.60 5.81
C PHE A 51 -10.45 7.96 6.54
N SER A 52 -9.27 8.58 6.45
CA SER A 52 -8.05 8.07 7.09
C SER A 52 -8.05 8.16 8.62
N ALA A 53 -8.97 8.93 9.20
CA ALA A 53 -9.22 9.10 10.63
C ALA A 53 -10.68 9.56 10.86
N PRO A 54 -11.20 9.58 12.10
CA PRO A 54 -12.50 10.20 12.38
C PRO A 54 -12.57 11.65 11.89
N THR A 55 -13.65 12.02 11.20
CA THR A 55 -13.86 13.40 10.68
C THR A 55 -13.92 14.42 11.83
N PRO A 56 -13.23 15.57 11.75
CA PRO A 56 -13.22 16.55 12.84
C PRO A 56 -14.51 17.40 12.89
N ALA A 57 -15.28 17.44 11.80
CA ALA A 57 -16.55 18.15 11.67
C ALA A 57 -17.44 17.47 10.62
N ALA A 58 -18.74 17.80 10.61
CA ALA A 58 -19.65 17.40 9.54
C ALA A 58 -19.31 18.11 8.23
N GLY A 59 -19.67 17.52 7.09
CA GLY A 59 -19.24 18.00 5.79
C GLY A 59 -19.81 17.22 4.60
N THR A 60 -19.19 17.38 3.43
CA THR A 60 -19.61 16.75 2.17
C THR A 60 -18.43 16.24 1.34
N VAL A 61 -18.66 15.14 0.62
CA VAL A 61 -17.80 14.64 -0.46
C VAL A 61 -18.53 14.84 -1.79
N THR A 62 -17.87 15.46 -2.77
CA THR A 62 -18.42 15.65 -4.13
C THR A 62 -17.83 14.63 -5.08
N LEU A 63 -18.70 13.89 -5.77
CA LEU A 63 -18.34 12.87 -6.74
C LEU A 63 -18.70 13.36 -8.15
N LEU A 64 -17.82 13.13 -9.12
CA LEU A 64 -18.13 13.20 -10.55
C LEU A 64 -18.56 11.82 -11.05
N ILE A 65 -19.54 11.77 -11.93
CA ILE A 65 -20.05 10.55 -12.58
C ILE A 65 -19.52 10.50 -14.03
N ASP A 66 -18.87 9.40 -14.40
CA ASP A 66 -18.53 9.04 -15.79
C ASP A 66 -19.10 7.66 -16.10
N ALA A 67 -20.18 7.63 -16.89
CA ALA A 67 -20.90 6.40 -17.20
C ALA A 67 -20.51 5.85 -18.59
N GLN A 68 -20.14 4.57 -18.63
CA GLN A 68 -19.77 3.86 -19.85
C GLN A 68 -20.79 2.76 -20.14
N GLY A 69 -21.58 2.97 -21.20
CA GLY A 69 -22.68 2.06 -21.56
C GLY A 69 -23.87 2.08 -20.60
N ALA A 70 -23.96 3.08 -19.71
CA ALA A 70 -25.05 3.30 -18.76
C ALA A 70 -25.51 4.76 -18.77
N THR A 71 -26.79 5.00 -18.45
CA THR A 71 -27.44 6.32 -18.43
C THR A 71 -28.09 6.59 -17.08
N TYR A 72 -27.76 7.70 -16.42
CA TYR A 72 -28.38 8.10 -15.15
C TYR A 72 -29.89 8.34 -15.33
N GLY A 73 -30.71 7.88 -14.38
CA GLY A 73 -32.17 7.96 -14.40
C GLY A 73 -32.86 6.92 -15.30
N THR A 74 -32.10 6.16 -16.10
CA THR A 74 -32.63 5.07 -16.93
C THR A 74 -32.06 3.72 -16.50
N ASP A 75 -30.73 3.63 -16.43
CA ASP A 75 -30.00 2.40 -16.08
C ASP A 75 -29.66 2.33 -14.59
N PHE A 76 -29.44 3.48 -13.97
CA PHE A 76 -29.13 3.61 -12.55
C PHE A 76 -29.53 4.98 -11.98
N THR A 77 -29.66 5.06 -10.66
CA THR A 77 -29.66 6.31 -9.89
C THR A 77 -28.71 6.21 -8.71
N THR A 78 -28.58 7.28 -7.93
CA THR A 78 -27.83 7.29 -6.67
C THR A 78 -28.67 7.84 -5.53
N LEU A 79 -28.27 7.55 -4.30
CA LEU A 79 -28.75 8.25 -3.11
C LEU A 79 -27.52 8.74 -2.31
N PRO A 80 -27.29 10.06 -2.17
CA PRO A 80 -28.12 11.18 -2.66
C PRO A 80 -28.28 11.22 -4.19
N ASP A 81 -29.38 11.83 -4.65
CA ASP A 81 -29.63 12.02 -6.08
C ASP A 81 -28.53 12.91 -6.69
N ALA A 82 -28.19 12.64 -7.94
CA ALA A 82 -27.23 13.45 -8.67
C ALA A 82 -27.84 14.79 -9.09
N ASP A 83 -27.02 15.84 -9.05
CA ASP A 83 -27.27 17.12 -9.69
C ASP A 83 -26.33 17.25 -10.88
N GLY A 84 -26.88 17.10 -12.09
CA GLY A 84 -26.09 16.92 -13.32
C GLY A 84 -25.20 15.68 -13.24
N ASP A 85 -23.91 15.85 -13.52
CA ASP A 85 -22.91 14.78 -13.47
C ASP A 85 -22.25 14.64 -12.09
N THR A 86 -22.86 15.20 -11.03
CA THR A 86 -22.27 15.21 -9.69
C THR A 86 -23.19 14.66 -8.61
N VAL A 87 -22.61 13.97 -7.62
CA VAL A 87 -23.30 13.53 -6.39
C VAL A 87 -22.62 14.16 -5.20
N THR A 88 -23.40 14.77 -4.30
CA THR A 88 -22.89 15.35 -3.04
C THR A 88 -23.31 14.48 -1.88
N VAL A 89 -22.34 13.81 -1.24
CA VAL A 89 -22.55 12.86 -0.14
C VAL A 89 -22.27 13.54 1.20
N PRO A 90 -23.28 13.76 2.06
CA PRO A 90 -23.08 14.39 3.37
C PRO A 90 -22.52 13.38 4.40
N PHE A 91 -21.67 13.85 5.31
CA PHE A 91 -21.14 13.07 6.43
C PHE A 91 -21.17 13.85 7.74
N GLU A 92 -21.27 13.13 8.86
CA GLU A 92 -21.30 13.70 10.20
C GLU A 92 -19.89 13.84 10.80
N ALA A 93 -19.75 14.57 11.91
CA ALA A 93 -18.51 14.60 12.68
C ALA A 93 -18.24 13.25 13.38
N GLY A 94 -16.96 12.87 13.49
CA GLY A 94 -16.51 11.66 14.17
C GLY A 94 -16.64 10.36 13.36
N VAL A 95 -17.06 10.42 12.09
CA VAL A 95 -17.21 9.22 11.26
C VAL A 95 -15.89 8.86 10.56
N THR A 96 -15.66 7.57 10.35
CA THR A 96 -14.50 7.05 9.59
C THR A 96 -14.88 6.58 8.19
N SER A 97 -16.17 6.60 7.86
CA SER A 97 -16.69 6.31 6.52
C SER A 97 -18.07 6.91 6.31
N VAL A 98 -18.45 7.08 5.05
CA VAL A 98 -19.79 7.42 4.61
C VAL A 98 -20.14 6.58 3.38
N ASN A 99 -21.43 6.35 3.13
CA ASN A 99 -21.90 5.64 1.95
C ASN A 99 -22.79 6.55 1.10
N PHE A 100 -22.67 6.44 -0.22
CA PHE A 100 -23.79 6.72 -1.11
C PHE A 100 -24.34 5.38 -1.61
N THR A 101 -25.60 5.35 -1.99
CA THR A 101 -26.21 4.16 -2.58
C THR A 101 -26.19 4.28 -4.09
N PHE A 102 -25.71 3.26 -4.78
CA PHE A 102 -25.94 3.06 -6.20
C PHE A 102 -27.19 2.21 -6.38
N ASN A 103 -28.19 2.71 -7.11
CA ASN A 103 -29.40 1.98 -7.40
C ASN A 103 -29.35 1.50 -8.86
N LYS A 104 -29.19 0.20 -9.07
CA LYS A 104 -29.33 -0.46 -10.37
C LYS A 104 -30.82 -0.49 -10.73
N MET A 105 -31.16 0.00 -11.92
CA MET A 105 -32.54 -0.02 -12.43
C MET A 105 -32.75 -1.08 -13.52
N VAL A 106 -31.68 -1.45 -14.23
CA VAL A 106 -31.71 -2.42 -15.33
C VAL A 106 -30.46 -3.30 -15.28
N ASP A 107 -30.65 -4.61 -15.39
CA ASP A 107 -29.55 -5.58 -15.50
C ASP A 107 -28.75 -5.40 -16.79
N ALA A 108 -27.44 -5.73 -16.73
CA ALA A 108 -26.65 -5.80 -17.95
C ALA A 108 -27.07 -7.01 -18.80
N VAL A 109 -27.12 -6.81 -20.12
CA VAL A 109 -27.27 -7.92 -21.06
C VAL A 109 -25.92 -8.65 -21.16
N GLU A 110 -25.96 -9.98 -21.18
CA GLU A 110 -24.77 -10.82 -21.29
C GLU A 110 -23.87 -10.39 -22.47
N GLY A 111 -22.58 -10.14 -22.18
CA GLY A 111 -21.59 -9.68 -23.16
C GLY A 111 -21.47 -8.15 -23.33
N GLN A 112 -22.28 -7.33 -22.64
CA GLN A 112 -22.12 -5.88 -22.63
C GLN A 112 -21.23 -5.40 -21.49
N VAL A 113 -20.24 -4.55 -21.81
CA VAL A 113 -19.45 -3.83 -20.80
C VAL A 113 -20.27 -2.61 -20.36
N LYS A 114 -20.77 -2.64 -19.12
CA LYS A 114 -21.56 -1.56 -18.53
C LYS A 114 -21.03 -1.24 -17.14
N HIS A 115 -20.50 -0.03 -16.98
CA HIS A 115 -19.97 0.43 -15.70
C HIS A 115 -20.12 1.94 -15.53
N VAL A 116 -20.02 2.39 -14.28
CA VAL A 116 -20.03 3.81 -13.92
C VAL A 116 -18.83 4.08 -13.04
N LEU A 117 -17.95 4.97 -13.48
CA LEU A 117 -16.84 5.47 -12.70
C LEU A 117 -17.31 6.67 -11.88
N PHE A 118 -17.10 6.62 -10.57
CA PHE A 118 -17.24 7.78 -9.70
C PHE A 118 -15.86 8.29 -9.32
N THR A 119 -15.62 9.59 -9.35
CA THR A 119 -14.35 10.21 -8.93
C THR A 119 -14.60 11.29 -7.88
N ILE A 120 -13.89 11.24 -6.75
CA ILE A 120 -13.93 12.28 -5.73
C ILE A 120 -13.25 13.52 -6.28
N THR A 121 -14.02 14.60 -6.50
CA THR A 121 -13.49 15.87 -7.02
C THR A 121 -13.27 16.91 -5.95
N ALA A 122 -14.00 16.82 -4.83
CA ALA A 122 -13.84 17.71 -3.70
C ALA A 122 -14.27 17.06 -2.38
N VAL A 123 -13.67 17.51 -1.29
CA VAL A 123 -14.11 17.20 0.08
C VAL A 123 -14.07 18.47 0.91
N SER A 124 -15.07 18.68 1.77
CA SER A 124 -15.16 19.89 2.59
C SER A 124 -14.14 19.90 3.75
N VAL A 125 -13.60 18.74 4.12
CA VAL A 125 -12.61 18.57 5.19
C VAL A 125 -11.57 17.53 4.78
N GLY A 126 -10.29 17.90 4.80
CA GLY A 126 -9.19 17.01 4.43
C GLY A 126 -8.75 17.15 2.98
N THR A 127 -8.07 16.13 2.46
CA THR A 127 -7.55 16.07 1.09
C THR A 127 -7.99 14.78 0.39
N VAL A 128 -8.21 14.84 -0.91
CA VAL A 128 -8.48 13.65 -1.73
C VAL A 128 -7.18 12.85 -1.89
N ALA A 129 -7.21 11.54 -1.57
CA ALA A 129 -6.08 10.63 -1.75
C ALA A 129 -6.04 10.09 -3.19
N ALA A 130 -4.98 9.36 -3.55
CA ALA A 130 -4.80 8.81 -4.91
C ALA A 130 -5.88 7.78 -5.32
N ASN A 131 -6.54 7.14 -4.36
CA ASN A 131 -7.64 6.19 -4.61
C ASN A 131 -8.97 6.96 -4.68
N ASP A 132 -9.01 7.96 -5.56
CA ASP A 132 -10.11 8.90 -5.71
C ASP A 132 -11.22 8.38 -6.61
N ALA A 133 -11.07 7.21 -7.23
CA ALA A 133 -12.06 6.66 -8.15
C ALA A 133 -12.57 5.25 -7.75
N VAL A 134 -13.84 4.98 -8.05
CA VAL A 134 -14.47 3.65 -7.95
C VAL A 134 -15.27 3.33 -9.21
N GLN A 135 -15.05 2.15 -9.78
CA GLN A 135 -15.80 1.64 -10.92
C GLN A 135 -16.91 0.70 -10.47
N VAL A 136 -18.17 1.11 -10.62
CA VAL A 136 -19.34 0.27 -10.34
C VAL A 136 -19.74 -0.50 -11.59
N ASN A 137 -19.60 -1.82 -11.56
CA ASN A 137 -19.87 -2.73 -12.68
C ASN A 137 -21.25 -3.36 -12.57
N PHE A 138 -22.00 -3.40 -13.67
CA PHE A 138 -23.34 -3.98 -13.70
C PHE A 138 -23.37 -5.52 -13.74
N SER A 139 -22.24 -6.19 -13.94
CA SER A 139 -22.17 -7.66 -14.01
C SER A 139 -21.66 -8.26 -12.69
N GLU A 140 -22.37 -9.28 -12.19
CA GLU A 140 -21.97 -10.10 -11.02
C GLU A 140 -20.86 -11.13 -11.31
N THR A 141 -20.58 -11.40 -12.58
CA THR A 141 -19.55 -12.37 -12.95
C THR A 141 -18.17 -11.75 -12.83
N ALA A 142 -17.32 -12.40 -12.03
CA ALA A 142 -15.87 -12.19 -12.05
C ALA A 142 -15.38 -12.09 -13.50
N SER A 143 -14.48 -11.13 -13.75
CA SER A 143 -13.83 -10.93 -15.04
C SER A 143 -13.44 -12.28 -15.63
N LEU A 144 -13.93 -12.57 -16.84
CA LEU A 144 -13.55 -13.79 -17.55
C LEU A 144 -12.05 -13.80 -17.87
N GLY A 145 -11.39 -12.64 -17.76
CA GLY A 145 -9.99 -12.43 -18.07
C GLY A 145 -9.77 -11.13 -18.81
N ALA A 146 -8.60 -10.55 -18.63
CA ALA A 146 -8.15 -9.39 -19.39
C ALA A 146 -6.65 -9.45 -19.63
N ALA A 147 -6.17 -8.65 -20.60
CA ALA A 147 -4.77 -8.26 -20.69
C ALA A 147 -4.61 -6.92 -19.96
N LEU A 148 -3.69 -6.86 -19.00
CA LEU A 148 -3.45 -5.68 -18.18
C LEU A 148 -1.98 -5.27 -18.24
N ALA A 149 -1.74 -3.99 -18.01
CA ALA A 149 -0.42 -3.39 -17.86
C ALA A 149 -0.36 -2.70 -16.49
N ALA A 150 0.51 -3.16 -15.59
CA ALA A 150 0.64 -2.54 -14.28
C ALA A 150 1.56 -1.32 -14.36
N GLU A 151 1.03 -0.14 -14.01
CA GLU A 151 1.68 1.17 -14.14
C GLU A 151 2.69 1.44 -13.01
N VAL A 152 3.74 0.61 -12.92
CA VAL A 152 4.79 0.77 -11.89
C VAL A 152 5.64 2.03 -12.09
N GLY A 153 5.56 2.68 -13.26
CA GLY A 153 6.21 3.96 -13.55
C GLY A 153 7.60 3.85 -14.21
N GLY A 154 7.85 2.79 -14.98
CA GLY A 154 9.09 2.63 -15.74
C GLY A 154 10.27 2.14 -14.90
N ALA A 155 11.51 2.38 -15.38
CA ALA A 155 12.71 1.73 -14.86
C ALA A 155 13.07 2.09 -13.40
N THR A 156 12.49 3.16 -12.85
CA THR A 156 12.67 3.58 -11.45
C THR A 156 11.59 3.04 -10.52
N GLN A 157 10.51 2.46 -11.07
CA GLN A 157 9.40 1.82 -10.35
C GLN A 157 8.90 2.62 -9.13
N PRO A 158 8.52 3.90 -9.28
CA PRO A 158 8.09 4.72 -8.14
C PRO A 158 6.79 4.24 -7.48
N ASN A 159 6.02 3.36 -8.13
CA ASN A 159 4.69 2.98 -7.69
C ASN A 159 4.58 1.52 -7.26
N GLN A 160 3.66 1.28 -6.33
CA GLN A 160 3.03 -0.01 -6.07
C GLN A 160 1.69 -0.05 -6.81
N VAL A 161 1.39 -1.15 -7.48
CA VAL A 161 0.13 -1.32 -8.22
C VAL A 161 -0.62 -2.51 -7.65
N TYR A 162 -1.71 -2.24 -6.94
CA TYR A 162 -2.63 -3.23 -6.42
C TYR A 162 -3.65 -3.60 -7.49
N ILE A 163 -3.89 -4.89 -7.69
CA ILE A 163 -4.72 -5.40 -8.78
C ILE A 163 -5.78 -6.33 -8.19
N ASP A 164 -7.04 -6.08 -8.55
CA ASP A 164 -8.16 -7.00 -8.34
C ASP A 164 -8.47 -7.71 -9.66
N LEU A 165 -8.24 -9.03 -9.71
CA LEU A 165 -8.48 -9.83 -10.90
C LEU A 165 -9.98 -10.04 -11.15
N SER A 166 -10.81 -9.96 -10.12
CA SER A 166 -12.25 -10.18 -10.26
C SER A 166 -12.96 -9.04 -10.99
N SER A 167 -12.43 -7.82 -10.90
CA SER A 167 -12.94 -6.64 -11.62
C SER A 167 -11.99 -6.12 -12.70
N GLY A 168 -10.71 -6.49 -12.66
CA GLY A 168 -9.65 -5.90 -13.46
C GLY A 168 -9.17 -4.53 -12.95
N ALA A 169 -9.68 -4.06 -11.81
CA ALA A 169 -9.31 -2.76 -11.26
C ALA A 169 -7.84 -2.72 -10.82
N MET A 170 -7.21 -1.56 -11.03
CA MET A 170 -5.84 -1.30 -10.62
C MET A 170 -5.77 -0.02 -9.79
N THR A 171 -5.04 -0.09 -8.68
CA THR A 171 -4.83 1.04 -7.77
C THR A 171 -3.34 1.34 -7.68
N VAL A 172 -2.95 2.52 -8.13
CA VAL A 172 -1.55 2.96 -8.20
C VAL A 172 -1.23 3.85 -7.01
N VAL A 173 -0.22 3.46 -6.23
CA VAL A 173 0.18 4.17 -5.02
C VAL A 173 1.67 4.49 -5.08
N PRO A 174 2.09 5.76 -4.87
CA PRO A 174 3.50 6.08 -4.74
C PRO A 174 4.11 5.29 -3.59
N ARG A 175 5.11 4.47 -3.86
CA ARG A 175 5.67 3.56 -2.84
C ARG A 175 6.39 4.30 -1.71
N VAL A 176 6.70 5.58 -1.89
CA VAL A 176 7.29 6.49 -0.87
C VAL A 176 6.26 7.13 0.05
N SER A 177 4.96 6.91 -0.18
CA SER A 177 3.88 7.55 0.57
C SER A 177 3.74 7.06 2.01
N TRP A 178 4.26 5.88 2.32
CA TRP A 178 4.13 5.24 3.63
C TRP A 178 5.45 4.60 4.09
N ASP A 179 5.57 4.39 5.41
CA ASP A 179 6.77 3.83 6.03
C ASP A 179 6.47 2.61 6.88
N LEU A 180 5.38 2.66 7.66
CA LEU A 180 4.97 1.61 8.59
C LEU A 180 3.52 1.21 8.33
N GLY A 181 3.26 -0.09 8.28
CA GLY A 181 1.91 -0.67 8.26
C GLY A 181 1.56 -1.30 9.61
N PHE A 182 0.43 -0.91 10.20
CA PHE A 182 -0.06 -1.40 11.48
C PHE A 182 -1.19 -2.39 11.25
N TYR A 183 -0.98 -3.65 11.63
CA TYR A 183 -1.90 -4.74 11.29
C TYR A 183 -3.29 -4.55 11.92
N SER A 184 -4.32 -4.56 11.08
CA SER A 184 -5.72 -4.39 11.49
C SER A 184 -6.37 -5.67 12.02
N GLY A 185 -5.69 -6.81 11.96
CA GLY A 185 -6.18 -8.07 12.55
C GLY A 185 -6.15 -8.08 14.08
N THR A 186 -6.32 -9.26 14.68
CA THR A 186 -6.35 -9.41 16.16
C THR A 186 -5.00 -9.13 16.81
N ASP A 187 -3.91 -9.51 16.15
CA ASP A 187 -2.55 -9.35 16.67
C ASP A 187 -2.06 -7.91 16.53
N PHE A 188 -1.05 -7.55 17.33
CA PHE A 188 -0.38 -6.25 17.21
C PHE A 188 0.96 -6.43 16.51
N ARG A 189 0.92 -6.40 15.18
CA ARG A 189 2.10 -6.47 14.29
C ARG A 189 2.32 -5.15 13.57
N VAL A 190 3.58 -4.84 13.29
CA VAL A 190 4.01 -3.67 12.52
C VAL A 190 4.93 -4.15 11.41
N VAL A 191 4.66 -3.73 10.18
CA VAL A 191 5.48 -4.04 9.00
C VAL A 191 6.18 -2.78 8.50
N LEU A 192 7.38 -2.96 7.98
CA LEU A 192 8.16 -1.96 7.28
C LEU A 192 7.74 -1.89 5.81
N ASN A 193 7.94 -0.74 5.19
CA ASN A 193 7.84 -0.63 3.74
C ASN A 193 9.02 -1.33 3.05
N SER A 194 8.86 -2.62 2.78
CA SER A 194 9.85 -3.47 2.13
C SER A 194 10.22 -3.02 0.71
N SER A 195 9.38 -2.20 0.06
CA SER A 195 9.65 -1.64 -1.27
C SER A 195 10.71 -0.53 -1.26
N LEU A 196 11.04 0.00 -0.07
CA LEU A 196 11.96 1.11 0.11
C LEU A 196 13.33 0.70 0.68
N LYS A 197 13.59 -0.60 0.88
CA LYS A 197 14.80 -1.09 1.59
C LYS A 197 14.87 -0.65 3.06
N MET A 198 13.73 -0.52 3.71
CA MET A 198 13.69 -0.22 5.14
C MET A 198 14.22 -1.39 5.98
N ALA A 199 14.80 -1.05 7.13
CA ALA A 199 15.23 -2.02 8.13
C ALA A 199 14.99 -1.46 9.54
N ALA A 200 14.75 -2.33 10.52
CA ALA A 200 14.56 -1.98 11.92
C ALA A 200 15.48 -2.79 12.83
N LYS A 201 16.03 -2.13 13.86
CA LYS A 201 16.88 -2.74 14.88
C LYS A 201 16.36 -2.40 16.26
N LYS A 202 16.02 -3.41 17.04
CA LYS A 202 15.64 -3.28 18.44
C LYS A 202 16.79 -2.71 19.25
N LEU A 203 16.49 -1.74 20.11
CA LEU A 203 17.42 -1.15 21.08
C LEU A 203 17.12 -1.67 22.49
N GLU A 204 18.09 -1.55 23.40
CA GLU A 204 17.94 -2.02 24.77
C GLU A 204 17.12 -1.07 25.66
N THR A 205 16.74 0.10 25.15
CA THR A 205 15.98 1.14 25.86
C THR A 205 14.48 1.13 25.52
N THR A 206 13.67 1.60 26.46
CA THR A 206 12.26 1.98 26.24
C THR A 206 12.08 3.50 26.20
N ASN A 207 13.15 4.27 26.45
CA ASN A 207 13.11 5.72 26.43
C ASN A 207 13.40 6.23 25.02
N ILE A 208 12.35 6.66 24.31
CA ILE A 208 12.49 7.18 22.95
C ILE A 208 13.25 8.50 22.89
N ASP A 209 13.42 9.24 23.99
CA ASP A 209 14.12 10.52 24.00
C ASP A 209 15.65 10.37 24.07
N GLU A 210 16.16 9.14 24.21
CA GLU A 210 17.61 8.87 24.14
C GLU A 210 18.14 9.08 22.72
N VAL A 211 19.17 9.92 22.57
CA VAL A 211 19.86 10.16 21.30
C VAL A 211 20.48 8.86 20.78
N GLN A 212 20.25 8.59 19.50
CA GLN A 212 20.81 7.44 18.78
C GLN A 212 21.69 7.90 17.61
N LEU A 213 22.56 7.02 17.15
CA LEU A 213 23.38 7.20 15.96
C LEU A 213 22.92 6.24 14.84
N PRO A 214 23.16 6.59 13.56
CA PRO A 214 22.99 5.63 12.46
C PRO A 214 23.79 4.34 12.70
N ASP A 215 23.22 3.21 12.28
CA ASP A 215 23.92 1.93 12.23
C ASP A 215 23.99 1.47 10.77
N GLU A 216 25.05 1.87 10.09
CA GLU A 216 25.26 1.59 8.66
C GLU A 216 25.24 0.09 8.31
N THR A 217 25.40 -0.82 9.29
CA THR A 217 25.26 -2.27 9.05
C THR A 217 23.84 -2.70 8.66
N MET A 218 22.84 -1.88 9.00
CA MET A 218 21.44 -2.10 8.62
C MET A 218 21.14 -1.73 7.16
N ILE A 219 22.09 -1.09 6.44
CA ILE A 219 21.87 -0.69 5.06
C ILE A 219 21.83 -1.90 4.14
N ILE A 220 20.74 -2.00 3.38
CA ILE A 220 20.53 -3.06 2.41
C ILE A 220 21.17 -2.64 1.09
N ALA A 221 22.33 -3.23 0.82
CA ALA A 221 23.06 -3.12 -0.43
C ALA A 221 23.53 -4.51 -0.88
N GLN A 222 24.26 -4.60 -1.99
CA GLN A 222 24.73 -5.88 -2.50
C GLN A 222 25.63 -6.58 -1.46
N GLY A 223 25.13 -7.68 -0.89
CA GLY A 223 25.84 -8.45 0.14
C GLY A 223 25.86 -7.78 1.53
N GLN A 224 25.01 -6.79 1.77
CA GLN A 224 24.90 -6.07 3.05
C GLN A 224 23.48 -6.13 3.60
N GLY A 225 23.35 -5.85 4.90
CA GLY A 225 22.10 -5.94 5.65
C GLY A 225 22.00 -7.22 6.48
N ILE A 226 21.01 -7.25 7.37
CA ILE A 226 20.80 -8.34 8.32
C ILE A 226 19.36 -8.86 8.15
N ALA A 227 19.19 -10.16 7.92
CA ALA A 227 17.87 -10.75 7.64
C ALA A 227 16.83 -10.51 8.74
N THR A 228 17.24 -10.54 10.01
CA THR A 228 16.34 -10.30 11.15
C THR A 228 15.96 -8.83 11.34
N GLN A 229 16.50 -7.92 10.52
CA GLN A 229 16.18 -6.50 10.56
C GLN A 229 15.26 -6.06 9.43
N ILE A 230 14.82 -6.99 8.57
CA ILE A 230 13.76 -6.77 7.57
C ILE A 230 12.56 -7.64 7.94
N ASP A 231 11.36 -7.35 7.45
CA ASP A 231 10.25 -8.28 7.66
C ASP A 231 10.47 -9.59 6.91
N SER A 232 9.88 -10.68 7.42
CA SER A 232 9.89 -11.95 6.71
C SER A 232 9.29 -11.79 5.32
N PRO A 233 10.01 -12.18 4.26
CA PRO A 233 9.50 -12.08 2.91
C PRO A 233 8.16 -12.80 2.69
N THR A 234 7.92 -13.89 3.42
CA THR A 234 6.71 -14.72 3.26
C THR A 234 5.44 -13.99 3.66
N GLY A 235 5.54 -12.96 4.51
CA GLY A 235 4.41 -12.20 5.04
C GLY A 235 3.54 -12.99 6.03
N VAL A 236 3.99 -14.15 6.49
CA VAL A 236 3.28 -14.97 7.50
C VAL A 236 3.47 -14.35 8.89
N PHE A 237 2.42 -14.39 9.71
CA PHE A 237 2.51 -14.09 11.14
C PHE A 237 2.12 -15.37 11.89
N ASP A 238 3.09 -16.24 12.14
CA ASP A 238 2.81 -17.53 12.78
C ASP A 238 2.85 -17.46 14.31
N ASN A 239 3.34 -16.34 14.87
CA ASN A 239 3.50 -16.13 16.31
C ASN A 239 4.40 -17.19 16.98
N ASP A 240 5.22 -17.92 16.22
CA ASP A 240 6.21 -18.84 16.78
C ASP A 240 7.43 -18.03 17.27
N PRO A 241 7.81 -18.12 18.56
CA PRO A 241 9.00 -17.44 19.07
C PRO A 241 10.31 -17.87 18.39
N GLY A 242 10.32 -19.03 17.72
CA GLY A 242 11.46 -19.55 16.95
C GLY A 242 11.55 -19.02 15.52
N THR A 243 10.51 -18.34 15.02
CA THR A 243 10.47 -17.78 13.67
C THR A 243 10.62 -16.26 13.72
N HIS A 244 11.05 -15.71 12.59
CA HIS A 244 11.18 -14.28 12.39
C HIS A 244 10.01 -13.84 11.49
N ASP A 245 8.98 -13.23 12.08
CA ASP A 245 7.80 -12.72 11.36
C ASP A 245 8.06 -11.31 10.80
N THR A 246 8.42 -10.37 11.68
CA THR A 246 8.59 -8.94 11.39
C THR A 246 9.86 -8.42 12.05
N ALA A 247 10.46 -7.37 11.49
CA ALA A 247 11.66 -6.73 12.07
C ALA A 247 11.36 -6.05 13.42
N ILE A 248 10.12 -5.62 13.62
CA ILE A 248 9.60 -5.09 14.87
C ILE A 248 8.83 -6.22 15.55
N ASP A 249 9.11 -6.46 16.83
CA ASP A 249 8.47 -7.54 17.59
C ASP A 249 6.96 -7.30 17.70
N PRO A 250 6.16 -8.36 17.98
CA PRO A 250 4.82 -8.21 18.49
C PRO A 250 4.75 -7.13 19.58
N VAL A 251 3.86 -6.14 19.42
CA VAL A 251 3.71 -5.10 20.44
C VAL A 251 3.12 -5.74 21.68
N SER A 252 3.82 -5.73 22.81
CA SER A 252 3.38 -6.29 24.08
C SER A 252 2.23 -5.48 24.67
N ALA A 253 1.37 -6.16 25.45
CA ALA A 253 0.38 -5.47 26.28
C ALA A 253 1.01 -4.75 27.48
N ASN A 254 2.23 -5.12 27.87
CA ASN A 254 3.01 -4.44 28.90
C ASN A 254 3.97 -3.44 28.25
N ASP A 255 3.77 -2.15 28.51
CA ASP A 255 4.56 -1.07 27.93
C ASP A 255 6.07 -1.21 28.19
N ALA A 256 6.48 -1.80 29.31
CA ALA A 256 7.90 -1.98 29.65
C ALA A 256 8.64 -2.96 28.72
N ASP A 257 7.90 -3.85 28.05
CA ASP A 257 8.48 -4.83 27.11
C ASP A 257 8.59 -4.25 25.69
N ASN A 258 7.92 -3.12 25.42
CA ASN A 258 7.94 -2.45 24.12
C ASN A 258 9.16 -1.55 24.01
N LYS A 259 10.22 -2.08 23.37
CA LYS A 259 11.49 -1.40 23.14
C LYS A 259 11.41 -0.32 22.06
N VAL A 260 12.38 0.60 22.10
CA VAL A 260 12.65 1.53 21.01
C VAL A 260 13.34 0.78 19.86
N TYR A 261 12.98 1.11 18.63
CA TYR A 261 13.63 0.61 17.42
C TYR A 261 14.32 1.76 16.69
N LEU A 262 15.57 1.53 16.27
CA LEU A 262 16.24 2.32 15.25
C LEU A 262 15.72 1.89 13.89
N ILE A 263 15.33 2.85 13.06
CA ILE A 263 14.75 2.62 11.73
C ILE A 263 15.68 3.23 10.67
N ASN A 264 16.16 2.40 9.77
CA ASN A 264 16.66 2.84 8.47
C ASN A 264 15.45 3.09 7.56
N MET A 265 15.23 4.35 7.18
CA MET A 265 14.08 4.75 6.35
C MET A 265 14.21 4.31 4.88
N GLY A 266 15.32 3.65 4.53
CA GLY A 266 15.55 3.10 3.21
C GLY A 266 15.99 4.16 2.20
N SER A 267 15.61 3.97 0.94
CA SER A 267 16.02 4.81 -0.19
C SER A 267 14.84 5.22 -1.06
N ASN A 268 14.89 6.43 -1.62
CA ASN A 268 13.96 6.86 -2.65
C ASN A 268 14.15 6.06 -3.96
N PRO A 269 13.14 6.05 -4.86
CA PRO A 269 13.38 5.76 -6.28
C PRO A 269 14.47 6.67 -6.84
N ALA A 270 15.22 6.21 -7.85
CA ALA A 270 16.16 7.08 -8.54
C ALA A 270 15.44 8.21 -9.28
N THR A 271 16.06 9.39 -9.30
CA THR A 271 15.58 10.55 -10.06
C THR A 271 16.17 10.62 -11.47
N THR A 272 17.18 9.80 -11.75
CA THR A 272 17.87 9.74 -13.03
C THR A 272 17.51 8.43 -13.73
N MET A 273 17.08 8.52 -14.99
CA MET A 273 16.81 7.33 -15.80
C MET A 273 18.11 6.54 -16.05
N PRO A 274 18.08 5.20 -15.93
CA PRO A 274 19.22 4.37 -16.27
C PRO A 274 19.37 4.21 -17.78
N ALA A 275 20.45 3.56 -18.21
CA ALA A 275 20.56 3.08 -19.59
C ALA A 275 19.40 2.10 -19.91
N ILE A 276 19.02 2.04 -21.19
CA ILE A 276 17.98 1.12 -21.68
C ILE A 276 18.30 -0.31 -21.25
N GLY A 277 17.30 -1.02 -20.73
CA GLY A 277 17.44 -2.39 -20.22
C GLY A 277 17.99 -2.52 -18.79
N ALA A 278 18.43 -1.43 -18.16
CA ALA A 278 18.87 -1.43 -16.76
C ALA A 278 17.75 -1.03 -15.79
N ASP A 279 17.90 -1.48 -14.54
CA ASP A 279 17.06 -1.10 -13.41
C ASP A 279 17.65 0.13 -12.71
N ALA A 280 16.80 1.00 -12.17
CA ALA A 280 17.18 2.09 -11.28
C ALA A 280 16.24 2.22 -10.08
N SER A 281 15.43 1.20 -9.82
CA SER A 281 14.42 1.29 -8.77
C SER A 281 15.05 1.37 -7.38
N GLY A 282 16.22 0.78 -7.15
CA GLY A 282 16.86 0.76 -5.83
C GLY A 282 17.98 1.78 -5.59
N SER A 283 18.23 2.73 -6.51
CA SER A 283 19.45 3.54 -6.51
C SER A 283 19.26 5.02 -6.16
N GLY A 284 18.09 5.41 -5.64
CA GLY A 284 17.87 6.78 -5.18
C GLY A 284 18.53 7.09 -3.84
N ALA A 285 18.44 8.37 -3.45
CA ALA A 285 19.05 8.87 -2.22
C ALA A 285 18.44 8.23 -0.96
N SER A 286 19.27 8.11 0.08
CA SER A 286 18.83 7.68 1.41
C SER A 286 17.71 8.58 1.94
N ARG A 287 16.73 7.97 2.62
CA ARG A 287 15.63 8.64 3.32
C ARG A 287 15.98 8.95 4.79
N GLY A 288 17.20 8.61 5.21
CA GLY A 288 17.72 8.90 6.55
C GLY A 288 17.30 7.88 7.59
N TRP A 289 17.31 8.33 8.86
CA TRP A 289 17.14 7.47 10.03
C TRP A 289 16.14 8.06 11.00
N MET A 290 15.36 7.20 11.64
CA MET A 290 14.41 7.59 12.69
C MET A 290 14.47 6.60 13.87
N LYS A 291 13.84 6.98 14.98
CA LYS A 291 13.57 6.08 16.10
C LYS A 291 12.08 6.05 16.38
N ILE A 292 11.57 4.87 16.70
CA ILE A 292 10.17 4.66 17.04
C ILE A 292 10.03 3.80 18.29
N ARG A 293 8.90 3.95 18.99
CA ARG A 293 8.43 3.00 19.99
C ARG A 293 6.94 2.82 19.77
N VAL A 294 6.50 1.57 19.71
CA VAL A 294 5.09 1.24 19.47
C VAL A 294 4.51 0.61 20.72
N LEU A 295 3.36 1.10 21.13
CA LEU A 295 2.62 0.71 22.33
C LEU A 295 1.19 0.35 21.92
N ARG A 296 0.47 -0.34 22.81
CA ARG A 296 -0.97 -0.56 22.65
C ARG A 296 -1.76 0.58 23.29
N SER A 297 -2.90 0.91 22.71
CA SER A 297 -3.89 1.84 23.24
C SER A 297 -5.27 1.21 23.10
N GLY A 298 -5.65 0.36 24.05
CA GLY A 298 -6.85 -0.48 23.91
C GLY A 298 -6.71 -1.47 22.74
N SER A 299 -7.61 -1.38 21.75
CA SER A 299 -7.55 -2.14 20.50
C SER A 299 -6.60 -1.55 19.45
N ASP A 300 -6.10 -0.34 19.69
CA ASP A 300 -5.38 0.48 18.73
C ASP A 300 -3.88 0.58 19.07
N TYR A 301 -3.11 1.25 18.22
CA TYR A 301 -1.69 1.49 18.45
C TYR A 301 -1.46 2.91 18.97
N ARG A 302 -0.46 3.09 19.83
CA ARG A 302 0.12 4.39 20.18
C ARG A 302 1.57 4.38 19.75
N VAL A 303 1.92 5.26 18.83
CA VAL A 303 3.23 5.29 18.17
C VAL A 303 3.95 6.55 18.58
N GLN A 304 5.09 6.37 19.24
CA GLN A 304 6.04 7.44 19.51
C GLN A 304 7.10 7.41 18.41
N TYR A 305 7.45 8.56 17.84
CA TYR A 305 8.45 8.66 16.79
C TYR A 305 9.25 9.96 16.88
N ALA A 306 10.51 9.90 16.45
CA ALA A 306 11.40 11.05 16.46
C ALA A 306 12.55 10.90 15.46
N ALA A 307 13.18 12.02 15.10
CA ALA A 307 14.49 11.99 14.48
C ALA A 307 15.51 11.35 15.45
N ILE A 308 16.52 10.64 14.94
CA ILE A 308 17.46 9.87 15.78
C ILE A 308 18.20 10.71 16.84
N GLY A 309 18.48 11.98 16.53
CA GLY A 309 19.18 12.91 17.43
C GLY A 309 18.27 13.73 18.34
N ALA A 310 16.95 13.58 18.27
CA ALA A 310 16.02 14.38 19.05
C ALA A 310 15.97 13.89 20.52
N THR A 311 15.78 14.82 21.45
CA THR A 311 15.58 14.55 22.89
C THR A 311 14.13 14.67 23.34
N THR A 312 13.22 14.79 22.37
CA THR A 312 11.76 14.78 22.54
C THR A 312 11.17 14.01 21.36
N HIS A 313 9.94 13.52 21.51
CA HIS A 313 9.24 12.75 20.49
C HIS A 313 7.86 13.34 20.19
N GLU A 314 7.32 12.93 19.05
CA GLU A 314 5.92 13.08 18.70
C GLU A 314 5.19 11.77 18.99
N GLU A 315 3.88 11.84 19.22
CA GLU A 315 3.04 10.68 19.48
C GLU A 315 1.74 10.75 18.69
N VAL A 316 1.31 9.61 18.15
CA VAL A 316 0.03 9.46 17.44
C VAL A 316 -0.68 8.19 17.87
N THR A 317 -2.01 8.24 17.99
CA THR A 317 -2.83 7.04 18.12
C THR A 317 -3.33 6.63 16.75
N LEU A 318 -3.13 5.37 16.37
CA LEU A 318 -3.53 4.80 15.09
C LEU A 318 -4.57 3.71 15.31
N SER A 319 -5.79 3.98 14.86
CA SER A 319 -6.90 3.05 15.02
C SER A 319 -6.87 1.95 13.97
N LYS A 320 -7.18 0.71 14.38
CA LYS A 320 -7.32 -0.41 13.46
C LYS A 320 -8.55 -0.24 12.59
N ASN A 321 -8.47 -0.66 11.33
CA ASN A 321 -9.60 -0.69 10.41
C ASN A 321 -9.79 -2.10 9.84
N ALA A 322 -10.84 -2.79 10.29
CA ALA A 322 -11.11 -4.18 9.95
C ALA A 322 -11.34 -4.44 8.45
N ALA A 323 -11.66 -3.40 7.66
CA ALA A 323 -11.84 -3.50 6.22
C ALA A 323 -10.51 -3.62 5.44
N TYR A 324 -9.39 -3.23 6.06
CA TYR A 324 -8.05 -3.26 5.47
C TYR A 324 -7.18 -4.30 6.18
N ASN A 325 -6.06 -4.71 5.58
CA ASN A 325 -5.06 -5.53 6.28
C ASN A 325 -4.26 -4.66 7.25
N PHE A 326 -3.96 -3.42 6.87
CA PHE A 326 -3.15 -2.51 7.65
C PHE A 326 -3.72 -1.08 7.65
N THR A 327 -3.45 -0.36 8.74
CA THR A 327 -3.47 1.11 8.77
C THR A 327 -2.06 1.61 8.51
N PHE A 328 -1.86 2.46 7.51
CA PHE A 328 -0.52 2.90 7.11
C PHE A 328 -0.19 4.28 7.64
N PHE A 329 1.06 4.49 8.03
CA PHE A 329 1.58 5.76 8.52
C PHE A 329 2.83 6.18 7.76
N SER A 330 2.89 7.47 7.41
CA SER A 330 4.09 8.11 6.91
C SER A 330 4.82 8.79 8.05
N LEU A 331 6.04 8.36 8.36
CA LEU A 331 6.92 9.04 9.30
C LEU A 331 7.47 10.36 8.72
N VAL A 332 7.48 10.49 7.39
CA VAL A 332 7.87 11.72 6.68
C VAL A 332 6.76 12.76 6.69
N ALA A 333 5.56 12.38 6.24
CA ALA A 333 4.40 13.28 6.19
C ALA A 333 3.67 13.41 7.55
N LYS A 334 3.99 12.53 8.51
CA LYS A 334 3.47 12.52 9.89
C LYS A 334 1.95 12.36 9.94
N ASN A 335 1.40 11.54 9.04
CA ASN A 335 -0.02 11.26 8.97
C ASN A 335 -0.30 9.83 8.51
N THR A 336 -1.54 9.39 8.74
CA THR A 336 -2.10 8.18 8.14
C THR A 336 -2.32 8.37 6.65
N VAL A 337 -2.06 7.34 5.86
CA VAL A 337 -2.21 7.38 4.40
C VAL A 337 -2.97 6.16 3.89
N MET A 338 -3.69 6.32 2.78
CA MET A 338 -4.36 5.22 2.08
C MET A 338 -3.36 4.57 1.11
N VAL A 339 -3.17 3.26 1.23
CA VAL A 339 -2.19 2.51 0.43
C VAL A 339 -2.90 1.35 -0.25
N GLU A 340 -3.00 0.20 0.41
CA GLU A 340 -3.76 -0.93 -0.15
C GLU A 340 -5.27 -0.60 -0.22
N PRO A 341 -5.99 -1.09 -1.24
CA PRO A 341 -7.44 -1.16 -1.20
C PRO A 341 -7.94 -2.03 -0.04
N GLN A 342 -9.25 -2.01 0.23
CA GLN A 342 -9.83 -2.97 1.18
C GLN A 342 -9.38 -4.40 0.90
N LYS A 343 -9.14 -5.17 1.96
CA LYS A 343 -8.43 -6.45 1.88
C LYS A 343 -9.12 -7.54 1.04
N VAL A 344 -10.37 -7.35 0.66
CA VAL A 344 -11.12 -8.28 -0.20
C VAL A 344 -11.13 -7.85 -1.67
N LEU A 345 -10.50 -6.73 -2.01
CA LEU A 345 -10.59 -6.05 -3.32
C LEU A 345 -9.22 -5.80 -3.95
N TRP A 346 -8.28 -6.69 -3.67
CA TRP A 346 -7.05 -6.80 -4.40
C TRP A 346 -6.43 -8.17 -4.14
N ASP A 347 -5.75 -8.69 -5.13
CA ASP A 347 -5.19 -10.05 -5.13
C ASP A 347 -3.68 -10.00 -5.24
N LEU A 348 -3.19 -9.09 -6.08
CA LEU A 348 -1.78 -8.97 -6.43
C LEU A 348 -1.29 -7.54 -6.19
N ASN A 349 -0.02 -7.40 -5.84
CA ASN A 349 0.68 -6.13 -5.78
C ASN A 349 1.96 -6.21 -6.60
N PHE A 350 2.03 -5.44 -7.70
CA PHE A 350 3.27 -5.22 -8.43
C PHE A 350 4.07 -4.12 -7.75
N THR A 351 5.32 -4.43 -7.40
CA THR A 351 6.19 -3.53 -6.65
C THR A 351 7.65 -3.93 -6.82
N THR A 352 8.55 -3.14 -6.25
CA THR A 352 9.86 -3.62 -5.81
C THR A 352 9.78 -4.19 -4.40
N PHE A 353 10.71 -5.08 -4.05
CA PHE A 353 10.63 -5.78 -2.77
C PHE A 353 12.00 -6.18 -2.23
N THR A 354 12.22 -5.96 -0.94
CA THR A 354 13.35 -6.53 -0.21
C THR A 354 13.02 -7.98 0.17
N ASN A 355 13.75 -8.95 -0.39
CA ASN A 355 13.63 -10.38 -0.11
C ASN A 355 14.98 -10.93 0.38
N LEU A 356 15.10 -12.24 0.58
CA LEU A 356 16.33 -12.92 0.98
C LEU A 356 16.91 -13.74 -0.18
N LEU A 357 18.14 -13.41 -0.60
CA LEU A 357 18.96 -14.28 -1.44
C LEU A 357 19.56 -15.40 -0.59
N GLY A 358 19.47 -16.64 -1.07
CA GLY A 358 19.99 -17.80 -0.35
C GLY A 358 19.32 -18.06 1.01
N GLY A 359 18.18 -17.42 1.28
CA GLY A 359 17.45 -17.50 2.54
C GLY A 359 18.03 -16.68 3.70
N THR A 360 19.14 -15.97 3.51
CA THR A 360 19.85 -15.30 4.62
C THR A 360 20.31 -13.88 4.33
N THR A 361 20.46 -13.48 3.07
CA THR A 361 21.02 -12.17 2.72
C THR A 361 19.94 -11.26 2.16
N PRO A 362 19.61 -10.14 2.84
CA PRO A 362 18.72 -9.12 2.27
C PRO A 362 19.16 -8.69 0.89
N TYR A 363 18.21 -8.65 -0.03
CA TYR A 363 18.43 -8.25 -1.41
C TYR A 363 17.20 -7.57 -1.98
N TYR A 364 17.45 -6.53 -2.75
CA TYR A 364 16.41 -5.72 -3.35
C TYR A 364 16.07 -6.20 -4.76
N PHE A 365 14.81 -6.59 -4.95
CA PHE A 365 14.30 -7.09 -6.22
C PHE A 365 13.43 -6.04 -6.92
N PRO A 366 13.75 -5.63 -8.16
CA PRO A 366 12.78 -4.97 -9.04
C PRO A 366 11.74 -5.96 -9.56
N ASP A 367 10.65 -5.48 -10.17
CA ASP A 367 9.71 -6.33 -10.91
C ASP A 367 9.16 -7.51 -10.08
N PHE A 368 8.73 -7.24 -8.85
CA PHE A 368 8.27 -8.24 -7.89
C PHE A 368 6.75 -8.24 -7.81
N VAL A 369 6.16 -9.42 -7.60
CA VAL A 369 4.71 -9.57 -7.44
C VAL A 369 4.39 -10.26 -6.13
N LEU A 370 3.67 -9.55 -5.26
CA LEU A 370 3.16 -10.09 -4.00
C LEU A 370 1.70 -10.50 -4.16
N THR A 371 1.27 -11.47 -3.37
CA THR A 371 -0.16 -11.87 -3.25
C THR A 371 -0.74 -11.29 -1.96
N ASN A 372 -2.02 -10.90 -1.94
CA ASN A 372 -2.74 -10.42 -0.76
C ASN A 372 -2.98 -11.54 0.28
N LEU A 373 -1.90 -11.99 0.91
CA LEU A 373 -1.93 -13.13 1.83
C LEU A 373 -2.90 -12.91 2.99
N LYS A 374 -2.92 -11.69 3.54
CA LYS A 374 -3.76 -11.30 4.69
C LYS A 374 -5.25 -11.16 4.32
N GLY A 375 -5.55 -10.80 3.08
CA GLY A 375 -6.90 -10.83 2.52
C GLY A 375 -7.40 -12.23 2.18
N GLY A 376 -6.50 -13.23 2.13
CA GLY A 376 -6.83 -14.62 1.83
C GLY A 376 -6.44 -15.07 0.43
N ALA A 377 -5.89 -14.18 -0.41
CA ALA A 377 -5.39 -14.56 -1.71
C ALA A 377 -4.19 -15.53 -1.59
N ARG A 378 -4.09 -16.46 -2.53
CA ARG A 378 -3.01 -17.46 -2.61
C ARG A 378 -2.62 -17.65 -4.07
N ALA A 379 -1.37 -18.00 -4.32
CA ALA A 379 -0.91 -18.30 -5.67
C ALA A 379 0.07 -19.47 -5.68
N TYR A 380 0.17 -20.17 -6.81
CA TYR A 380 1.26 -21.11 -7.07
C TYR A 380 1.68 -21.09 -8.54
N MET A 381 2.91 -21.52 -8.80
CA MET A 381 3.51 -21.57 -10.14
C MET A 381 3.25 -22.94 -10.79
N VAL A 382 2.94 -22.93 -12.09
CA VAL A 382 2.83 -24.13 -12.93
C VAL A 382 3.87 -24.05 -14.02
N SER A 383 4.69 -25.09 -14.14
CA SER A 383 5.64 -25.25 -15.25
C SER A 383 4.91 -25.73 -16.50
N VAL A 384 5.25 -25.16 -17.65
CA VAL A 384 4.71 -25.57 -18.95
C VAL A 384 5.36 -26.88 -19.40
N SER A 385 4.54 -27.81 -19.90
CA SER A 385 4.94 -29.04 -20.59
C SER A 385 4.02 -29.30 -21.79
N ASP A 386 4.27 -30.36 -22.55
CA ASP A 386 3.46 -30.71 -23.74
C ASP A 386 1.98 -30.94 -23.39
N ASP A 387 1.70 -31.50 -22.21
CA ASP A 387 0.35 -31.77 -21.73
C ASP A 387 -0.23 -30.66 -20.86
N VAL A 388 0.61 -29.84 -20.24
CA VAL A 388 0.23 -28.77 -19.31
C VAL A 388 0.65 -27.42 -19.89
N THR A 389 -0.25 -26.80 -20.65
CA THR A 389 -0.06 -25.45 -21.20
C THR A 389 -1.07 -24.48 -20.60
N TYR A 390 -0.77 -23.18 -20.66
CA TYR A 390 -1.71 -22.16 -20.20
C TYR A 390 -3.09 -22.30 -20.87
N ASP A 391 -3.13 -22.56 -22.18
CA ASP A 391 -4.39 -22.64 -22.92
C ASP A 391 -5.19 -23.90 -22.55
N ARG A 392 -4.50 -25.03 -22.32
CA ARG A 392 -5.14 -26.32 -21.97
C ARG A 392 -5.49 -26.45 -20.49
N PHE A 393 -4.90 -25.65 -19.60
CA PHE A 393 -5.14 -25.73 -18.17
C PHE A 393 -6.57 -25.31 -17.81
N THR A 394 -7.26 -26.18 -17.07
CA THR A 394 -8.65 -26.02 -16.64
C THR A 394 -8.76 -26.03 -15.11
N LYS A 395 -9.96 -25.79 -14.58
CA LYS A 395 -10.22 -25.87 -13.14
C LYS A 395 -9.99 -27.27 -12.56
N ALA A 396 -10.20 -28.33 -13.35
CA ALA A 396 -9.98 -29.70 -12.92
C ALA A 396 -8.49 -30.02 -12.68
N ASP A 397 -7.58 -29.24 -13.27
CA ASP A 397 -6.14 -29.38 -13.10
C ASP A 397 -5.60 -28.64 -11.87
N VAL A 398 -6.44 -27.84 -11.19
CA VAL A 398 -6.04 -27.09 -10.01
C VAL A 398 -5.72 -28.07 -8.88
N SER A 399 -4.56 -27.87 -8.25
CA SER A 399 -4.14 -28.63 -7.07
C SER A 399 -4.25 -27.74 -5.84
N PRO A 400 -5.29 -27.93 -4.99
CA PRO A 400 -5.50 -27.11 -3.81
C PRO A 400 -4.31 -27.10 -2.84
N ASP A 401 -3.58 -28.21 -2.75
CA ASP A 401 -2.45 -28.38 -1.83
C ASP A 401 -1.22 -27.54 -2.19
N LEU A 402 -1.17 -26.99 -3.42
CA LEU A 402 -0.09 -26.10 -3.85
C LEU A 402 -0.29 -24.65 -3.38
N PHE A 403 -1.49 -24.29 -2.90
CA PHE A 403 -1.72 -22.96 -2.32
C PHE A 403 -1.11 -22.89 -0.92
N THR A 404 0.11 -22.35 -0.82
CA THR A 404 0.82 -22.16 0.45
C THR A 404 0.67 -20.74 0.99
N GLU A 405 0.87 -20.58 2.30
CA GLU A 405 0.90 -19.26 2.94
C GLU A 405 2.23 -18.56 2.68
N ASN A 406 2.38 -18.02 1.48
CA ASN A 406 3.54 -17.23 1.12
C ASN A 406 3.18 -16.19 0.06
N GLN A 407 3.26 -14.91 0.42
CA GLN A 407 2.95 -13.81 -0.50
C GLN A 407 3.90 -13.74 -1.71
N THR A 408 5.07 -14.38 -1.65
CA THR A 408 6.09 -14.36 -2.71
C THR A 408 5.98 -15.52 -3.69
N ASN A 409 4.92 -16.32 -3.66
CA ASN A 409 4.78 -17.49 -4.54
C ASN A 409 4.89 -17.14 -6.04
N ILE A 410 4.47 -15.93 -6.44
CA ILE A 410 4.81 -15.36 -7.75
C ILE A 410 6.20 -14.70 -7.67
N GLY A 411 6.33 -13.66 -6.85
CA GLY A 411 7.61 -13.00 -6.58
C GLY A 411 8.31 -12.51 -7.85
N SER A 412 9.60 -12.84 -7.98
CA SER A 412 10.40 -12.57 -9.18
C SER A 412 10.42 -13.73 -10.17
N ASN A 413 9.69 -14.82 -9.90
CA ASN A 413 9.80 -16.07 -10.67
C ASN A 413 9.33 -15.96 -12.12
N TRP A 414 8.58 -14.93 -12.47
CA TRP A 414 8.07 -14.66 -13.81
C TRP A 414 9.11 -14.07 -14.78
N ARG A 415 10.27 -13.62 -14.26
CA ARG A 415 11.32 -12.96 -15.06
C ARG A 415 12.74 -13.36 -14.65
N SER A 416 13.71 -12.95 -15.47
CA SER A 416 15.12 -12.78 -15.11
C SER A 416 15.54 -11.32 -15.31
N THR A 417 16.57 -10.90 -14.57
CA THR A 417 17.20 -9.57 -14.67
C THR A 417 18.52 -9.60 -15.43
N SER A 418 19.00 -10.77 -15.83
CA SER A 418 20.26 -10.90 -16.53
C SER A 418 20.28 -12.03 -17.54
N VAL A 419 21.17 -11.87 -18.51
CA VAL A 419 21.57 -12.89 -19.47
C VAL A 419 23.09 -13.09 -19.42
N ASN A 420 23.58 -14.22 -19.92
CA ASN A 420 25.02 -14.41 -20.11
C ASN A 420 25.49 -13.63 -21.34
N GLY A 421 26.36 -12.64 -21.13
CA GLY A 421 27.06 -11.93 -22.20
C GLY A 421 28.50 -12.43 -22.39
N PRO A 422 29.20 -11.96 -23.44
CA PRO A 422 30.57 -12.37 -23.75
C PRO A 422 31.58 -12.13 -22.61
N ASN A 423 31.32 -11.13 -21.76
CA ASN A 423 32.20 -10.72 -20.65
C ASN A 423 31.55 -10.94 -19.26
N GLY A 424 30.57 -11.85 -19.17
CA GLY A 424 29.82 -12.14 -17.95
C GLY A 424 28.37 -11.67 -18.00
N PRO A 425 27.64 -11.72 -16.88
CA PRO A 425 26.21 -11.37 -16.83
C PRO A 425 25.97 -9.91 -17.23
N VAL A 426 25.00 -9.69 -18.14
CA VAL A 426 24.55 -8.37 -18.56
C VAL A 426 23.14 -8.14 -18.04
N SER A 427 22.86 -6.95 -17.51
CA SER A 427 21.52 -6.57 -17.07
C SER A 427 20.58 -6.50 -18.25
N GLN A 428 19.55 -7.34 -18.24
CA GLN A 428 18.53 -7.40 -19.28
C GLN A 428 17.26 -8.02 -18.70
N PHE A 429 16.10 -7.43 -19.01
CA PHE A 429 14.84 -8.08 -18.71
C PHE A 429 14.65 -9.31 -19.61
N VAL A 430 14.30 -10.44 -19.00
CA VAL A 430 13.93 -11.66 -19.73
C VAL A 430 12.62 -12.17 -19.16
N LEU A 431 11.60 -12.27 -20.01
CA LEU A 431 10.35 -12.92 -19.66
C LEU A 431 10.56 -14.45 -19.61
N LYS A 432 10.06 -15.10 -18.56
CA LYS A 432 10.03 -16.56 -18.49
C LYS A 432 8.72 -17.08 -19.05
N THR A 433 8.77 -17.74 -20.20
CA THR A 433 7.61 -18.27 -20.94
C THR A 433 7.34 -19.74 -20.66
N ASP A 434 8.18 -20.39 -19.84
CA ASP A 434 8.12 -21.79 -19.44
C ASP A 434 7.18 -22.04 -18.24
N ARG A 435 6.39 -21.04 -17.86
CA ARG A 435 5.53 -21.08 -16.67
C ARG A 435 4.33 -20.15 -16.77
N PHE A 436 3.33 -20.45 -15.97
CA PHE A 436 2.20 -19.57 -15.65
C PHE A 436 1.84 -19.76 -14.17
N PHE A 437 0.84 -19.03 -13.69
CA PHE A 437 0.48 -19.01 -12.27
C PHE A 437 -1.01 -19.27 -12.11
N ILE A 438 -1.36 -19.98 -11.04
CA ILE A 438 -2.74 -20.11 -10.57
C ILE A 438 -2.90 -19.21 -9.37
N ILE A 439 -3.94 -18.38 -9.37
CA ILE A 439 -4.26 -17.44 -8.31
C ILE A 439 -5.65 -17.78 -7.79
N LYS A 440 -5.76 -17.91 -6.47
CA LYS A 440 -7.02 -17.90 -5.75
C LYS A 440 -7.18 -16.52 -5.13
N ASP A 441 -8.22 -15.79 -5.50
CA ASP A 441 -8.51 -14.47 -4.92
C ASP A 441 -9.15 -14.59 -3.51
N PRO A 442 -9.31 -13.48 -2.76
CA PRO A 442 -9.98 -13.48 -1.45
C PRO A 442 -11.41 -14.03 -1.45
N ALA A 443 -12.12 -13.91 -2.58
CA ALA A 443 -13.49 -14.43 -2.74
C ALA A 443 -13.52 -15.94 -3.08
N GLY A 444 -12.36 -16.54 -3.39
CA GLY A 444 -12.21 -17.94 -3.74
C GLY A 444 -12.33 -18.25 -5.24
N ASN A 445 -12.40 -17.23 -6.11
CA ASN A 445 -12.30 -17.44 -7.55
C ASN A 445 -10.89 -17.90 -7.92
N LEU A 446 -10.80 -18.72 -8.96
CA LEU A 446 -9.54 -19.27 -9.44
C LEU A 446 -9.22 -18.70 -10.82
N TYR A 447 -8.05 -18.10 -10.98
CA TYR A 447 -7.57 -17.57 -12.25
C TYR A 447 -6.27 -18.27 -12.65
N LYS A 448 -6.09 -18.45 -13.97
CA LYS A 448 -4.76 -18.68 -14.54
C LYS A 448 -4.21 -17.38 -15.10
N LEU A 449 -2.95 -17.05 -14.77
CA LEU A 449 -2.27 -15.83 -15.20
C LEU A 449 -0.94 -16.17 -15.87
N LYS A 450 -0.66 -15.57 -17.03
CA LYS A 450 0.67 -15.59 -17.66
C LYS A 450 1.14 -14.17 -17.95
N PHE A 451 2.41 -13.93 -17.67
CA PHE A 451 3.05 -12.66 -17.98
C PHE A 451 3.37 -12.59 -19.47
N THR A 452 3.24 -11.40 -20.07
CA THR A 452 3.42 -11.16 -21.51
C THR A 452 4.55 -10.18 -21.80
N GLY A 453 5.07 -9.47 -20.79
CA GLY A 453 6.19 -8.55 -20.95
C GLY A 453 6.55 -7.82 -19.67
N GLY A 454 7.68 -7.10 -19.71
CA GLY A 454 8.17 -6.23 -18.63
C GLY A 454 8.92 -5.00 -19.12
N SER A 455 8.94 -4.79 -20.44
CA SER A 455 9.59 -3.67 -21.12
C SER A 455 8.69 -3.08 -22.19
N ASN A 456 8.84 -1.78 -22.45
CA ASN A 456 8.15 -1.12 -23.55
C ASN A 456 8.82 -1.42 -24.91
N SER A 457 8.26 -0.87 -26.00
CA SER A 457 8.77 -1.07 -27.36
C SER A 457 10.19 -0.52 -27.59
N ALA A 458 10.68 0.37 -26.73
CA ALA A 458 12.05 0.88 -26.75
C ALA A 458 13.03 0.03 -25.91
N GLY A 459 12.55 -1.02 -25.24
CA GLY A 459 13.35 -1.88 -24.37
C GLY A 459 13.57 -1.33 -22.96
N GLU A 460 12.90 -0.24 -22.59
CA GLU A 460 12.94 0.29 -21.23
C GLU A 460 12.16 -0.62 -20.28
N ARG A 461 12.65 -0.80 -19.05
CA ARG A 461 12.04 -1.68 -18.04
C ARG A 461 10.92 -0.99 -17.27
N GLY A 462 10.18 -1.77 -16.49
CA GLY A 462 9.12 -1.28 -15.61
C GLY A 462 7.80 -1.06 -16.35
N TYR A 463 7.54 -1.89 -17.35
CA TYR A 463 6.26 -1.96 -18.07
C TYR A 463 5.73 -3.40 -18.04
N PRO A 464 5.43 -3.95 -16.85
CA PRO A 464 4.90 -5.29 -16.71
C PRO A 464 3.53 -5.41 -17.38
N THR A 465 3.38 -6.42 -18.22
CA THR A 465 2.11 -6.81 -18.83
C THR A 465 1.84 -8.28 -18.56
N PHE A 466 0.57 -8.61 -18.40
CA PHE A 466 0.11 -9.97 -18.18
C PHE A 466 -1.29 -10.15 -18.74
N GLN A 467 -1.68 -11.41 -18.91
CA GLN A 467 -3.05 -11.79 -19.15
C GLN A 467 -3.49 -12.82 -18.13
N TYR A 468 -4.77 -12.78 -17.78
CA TYR A 468 -5.39 -13.75 -16.89
C TYR A 468 -6.74 -14.20 -17.42
N THR A 469 -7.22 -15.33 -16.93
CA THR A 469 -8.50 -15.92 -17.31
C THR A 469 -9.09 -16.65 -16.12
N LEU A 470 -10.38 -16.49 -15.89
CA LEU A 470 -11.13 -17.24 -14.88
C LEU A 470 -11.16 -18.73 -15.23
N LEU A 471 -10.90 -19.60 -14.26
CA LEU A 471 -11.03 -21.05 -14.38
C LEU A 471 -12.45 -21.45 -13.97
N GLN A 472 -13.24 -21.91 -14.95
CA GLN A 472 -14.63 -22.32 -14.77
C GLN A 472 -14.77 -23.81 -14.45
#